data_AF-A0A7V9D9C0-F1
#
_entry.id   AF-A0A7V9D9C0-F1
#
_cell.length_a   1.000
_cell.length_b   1.000
_cell.length_c   1.000
_cell.angle_alpha   90.00
_cell.angle_beta   90.00
_cell.angle_gamma   90.00
#
_symmetry.space_group_name_H-M   'P 1'
#
loop_
_entity.id
_entity.type
_entity.pdbx_description
1 polymer ?
#
loop_
_entity_poly.entity_id
_entity_poly.type
_entity_poly.pdbx_seq_one_letter_code
_entity_poly.pdbx_strand_id
1 'polypeptide(L)'
;MVDQDPWRSQLTLLGEFIRTQRKLARLSLRELADMTKVSNAYLSQIERGLHQPSVRVLQSVAQALNVSAETLLAQAGLIVQAGEVAAAGVNATELTIRSDPSLTTAQKEALIGVYRSFLTED
;
A
#
# COMPACT_ATOMS: atom_id res chain seq x y z
N MET A 1 -14.21 -12.92 21.34
CA MET A 1 -14.15 -12.63 19.89
C MET A 1 -13.25 -11.43 19.76
N VAL A 2 -11.99 -11.62 19.37
CA VAL A 2 -11.05 -10.49 19.24
C VAL A 2 -11.43 -9.78 17.95
N ASP A 3 -11.88 -8.54 18.07
CA ASP A 3 -12.21 -7.65 16.97
C ASP A 3 -10.91 -7.35 16.21
N GLN A 4 -10.62 -8.14 15.17
CA GLN A 4 -9.48 -7.93 14.29
C GLN A 4 -9.83 -6.78 13.36
N ASP A 5 -9.75 -5.55 13.86
CA ASP A 5 -9.88 -4.34 13.04
C ASP A 5 -8.79 -4.38 11.95
N PRO A 6 -9.15 -4.62 10.68
CA PRO A 6 -8.17 -4.79 9.61
C PRO A 6 -7.23 -3.59 9.48
N TRP A 7 -7.70 -2.40 9.83
CA TRP A 7 -6.94 -1.15 9.77
C TRP A 7 -5.82 -1.12 10.83
N ARG A 8 -6.06 -1.68 12.03
CA ARG A 8 -5.03 -1.80 13.07
C ARG A 8 -3.94 -2.79 12.70
N SER A 9 -4.33 -3.89 12.04
CA SER A 9 -3.38 -4.89 11.54
C SER A 9 -2.47 -4.27 10.47
N GLN A 10 -3.01 -3.50 9.54
CA GLN A 10 -2.22 -2.81 8.51
C GLN A 10 -1.23 -1.81 9.11
N LEU A 11 -1.64 -1.00 10.08
CA LEU A 11 -0.75 -0.04 10.74
C LEU A 11 0.40 -0.71 11.49
N THR A 12 0.14 -1.88 12.08
CA THR A 12 1.16 -2.68 12.76
C THR A 12 2.20 -3.19 11.77
N LEU A 13 1.77 -3.73 10.63
CA LEU A 13 2.67 -4.18 9.55
C LEU A 13 3.51 -3.04 8.97
N LEU A 14 2.90 -1.88 8.71
CA LEU A 14 3.62 -0.68 8.29
C LEU A 14 4.69 -0.28 9.30
N GLY A 15 4.34 -0.25 10.59
CA GLY A 15 5.26 0.08 11.67
C GLY A 15 6.44 -0.87 11.75
N GLU A 16 6.18 -2.19 11.66
CA GLU A 16 7.21 -3.23 11.61
C GLU A 16 8.11 -3.11 10.40
N PHE A 17 7.55 -2.79 9.23
CA PHE A 17 8.30 -2.55 8.00
C PHE A 17 9.27 -1.37 8.17
N ILE A 18 8.78 -0.21 8.64
CA ILE A 18 9.61 0.98 8.89
C ILE A 18 10.74 0.65 9.88
N ARG A 19 10.40 -0.03 10.98
CA ARG A 19 11.37 -0.45 12.00
C ARG A 19 12.44 -1.37 11.42
N THR A 20 12.06 -2.28 10.54
CA THR A 20 12.98 -3.21 9.87
C THR A 20 13.93 -2.47 8.94
N GLN A 21 13.40 -1.61 8.06
CA GLN A 21 14.20 -0.80 7.14
C GLN A 21 15.17 0.12 7.89
N ARG A 22 14.72 0.76 8.98
CA ARG A 22 15.60 1.58 9.84
C ARG A 22 16.76 0.77 10.42
N LYS A 23 16.49 -0.44 10.92
CA LYS A 23 17.54 -1.33 11.47
C LYS A 23 18.51 -1.80 10.39
N LEU A 24 18.03 -2.11 9.18
CA LEU A 24 18.88 -2.47 8.04
C LEU A 24 19.80 -1.32 7.63
N ALA A 25 19.28 -0.09 7.66
CA ALA A 25 20.06 1.14 7.48
C ALA A 25 20.98 1.48 8.67
N ARG A 26 20.98 0.66 9.74
CA ARG A 26 21.76 0.85 10.98
C ARG A 26 21.50 2.19 11.69
N LEU A 27 20.29 2.73 11.54
CA LEU A 27 19.88 3.97 12.18
C LEU A 27 19.21 3.70 13.53
N SER A 28 19.58 4.50 14.53
CA SER A 28 18.79 4.65 15.74
C SER A 28 17.47 5.38 15.43
N LEU A 29 16.48 5.24 16.32
CA LEU A 29 15.21 5.96 16.17
C LEU A 29 15.40 7.49 16.19
N ARG A 30 16.42 7.97 16.91
CA ARG A 30 16.75 9.40 17.01
C ARG A 30 17.35 9.93 15.71
N GLU A 31 18.25 9.19 15.09
CA GLU A 31 18.81 9.59 13.79
C GLU A 31 17.72 9.65 12.71
N LEU A 32 16.82 8.66 12.65
CA LEU A 32 15.70 8.71 11.70
C LEU A 32 14.78 9.91 11.96
N ALA A 33 14.53 10.25 13.23
CA ALA A 33 13.77 11.44 13.60
C ALA A 33 14.44 12.73 13.11
N ASP A 34 15.75 12.86 13.30
CA ASP A 34 16.52 14.03 12.89
C ASP A 34 16.56 14.19 11.36
N MET A 35 16.63 13.08 10.62
CA MET A 35 16.59 13.04 9.15
C MET A 35 15.22 13.41 8.59
N THR A 36 14.15 12.90 9.19
CA THR A 36 12.77 13.07 8.69
C THR A 36 12.11 14.36 9.17
N LYS A 37 12.70 15.06 10.15
CA LYS A 37 12.10 16.18 10.88
C LYS A 37 10.79 15.80 11.58
N VAL A 38 10.68 14.53 11.97
CA VAL A 38 9.56 13.99 12.74
C VAL A 38 10.02 13.78 14.17
N SER A 39 9.17 14.05 15.16
CA SER A 39 9.57 13.85 16.55
C SER A 39 9.85 12.36 16.84
N ASN A 40 10.84 12.09 17.68
CA ASN A 40 11.21 10.73 18.09
C ASN A 40 10.01 9.97 18.71
N ALA A 41 9.21 10.68 19.52
CA ALA A 41 8.00 10.13 20.13
C ALA A 41 6.96 9.71 19.09
N TYR A 42 6.74 10.53 18.05
CA TYR A 42 5.79 10.20 16.99
C TYR A 42 6.28 9.05 16.11
N LEU A 43 7.56 9.04 15.73
CA LEU A 43 8.18 7.91 15.03
C LEU A 43 8.09 6.60 15.83
N SER A 44 8.26 6.66 17.16
CA SER A 44 8.05 5.52 18.05
C SER A 44 6.61 5.01 18.01
N GLN A 45 5.62 5.90 17.94
CA GLN A 45 4.22 5.49 17.81
C GLN A 45 3.94 4.84 16.46
N ILE A 46 4.51 5.38 15.38
CA ILE A 46 4.40 4.83 14.02
C ILE A 46 4.99 3.42 13.96
N GLU A 47 6.21 3.20 14.46
CA GLU A 47 6.85 1.86 14.45
C GLU A 47 6.10 0.81 15.27
N ARG A 48 5.21 1.22 16.18
CA ARG A 48 4.37 0.34 17.00
C ARG A 48 2.95 0.19 16.45
N GLY A 49 2.64 0.78 15.29
CA GLY A 49 1.29 0.78 14.73
C GLY A 49 0.26 1.56 15.54
N LEU A 50 0.70 2.44 16.46
CA LEU A 50 -0.19 3.18 17.37
C LEU A 50 -0.72 4.49 16.78
N HIS A 51 -0.19 4.91 15.63
CA HIS A 51 -0.62 6.14 15.00
C HIS A 51 -0.53 6.04 13.48
N GLN A 52 -1.55 6.55 12.81
CA GLN A 52 -1.54 6.68 11.35
C GLN A 52 -0.65 7.87 10.94
N PRO A 53 0.39 7.65 10.11
CA PRO A 53 1.19 8.73 9.54
C PRO A 53 0.47 9.41 8.37
N SER A 54 0.75 10.70 8.16
CA SER A 54 0.32 11.39 6.94
C SER A 54 1.19 10.99 5.74
N VAL A 55 0.68 11.21 4.52
CA VAL A 55 1.44 10.99 3.28
C VAL A 55 2.79 11.73 3.29
N ARG A 56 2.82 12.96 3.80
CA ARG A 56 4.05 13.75 3.91
C ARG A 56 5.08 13.10 4.83
N VAL A 57 4.64 12.51 5.94
CA VAL A 57 5.50 11.76 6.87
C VAL A 57 6.00 10.48 6.22
N LEU A 58 5.14 9.76 5.51
CA LEU A 58 5.54 8.56 4.76
C LEU A 58 6.59 8.88 3.70
N GLN A 59 6.43 9.99 2.97
CA GLN A 59 7.42 10.44 1.98
C GLN A 59 8.77 10.81 2.62
N SER A 60 8.78 11.51 3.76
CA SER A 60 10.04 11.85 4.42
C SER A 60 10.75 10.62 4.99
N VAL A 61 10.00 9.66 5.54
CA VAL A 61 10.52 8.38 6.00
C VAL A 61 11.08 7.56 4.83
N ALA A 62 10.36 7.52 3.70
CA ALA A 62 10.82 6.85 2.47
C ALA A 62 12.18 7.38 2.01
N GLN A 63 12.28 8.70 1.91
CA GLN A 63 13.51 9.39 1.53
C GLN A 63 14.66 9.10 2.50
N ALA A 64 14.40 9.17 3.82
CA ALA A 64 15.42 8.93 4.83
C ALA A 64 15.92 7.47 4.86
N LEU A 65 15.07 6.52 4.50
CA LEU A 65 15.39 5.09 4.47
C LEU A 65 15.85 4.60 3.09
N ASN A 66 15.90 5.48 2.09
CA ASN A 66 16.17 5.13 0.69
C ASN A 66 15.25 4.03 0.15
N VAL A 67 13.96 4.12 0.49
CA VAL A 67 12.88 3.26 0.01
C VAL A 67 11.95 4.09 -0.89
N SER A 68 11.33 3.47 -1.89
CA SER A 68 10.36 4.19 -2.73
C SER A 68 9.16 4.65 -1.90
N ALA A 69 8.61 5.84 -2.23
CA ALA A 69 7.42 6.34 -1.56
C ALA A 69 6.21 5.45 -1.86
N GLU A 70 6.13 4.89 -3.06
CA GLU A 70 5.09 3.95 -3.46
C GLU A 70 5.07 2.70 -2.56
N THR A 71 6.24 2.15 -2.21
CA THR A 71 6.32 1.00 -1.30
C THR A 71 5.72 1.33 0.06
N LEU A 72 6.06 2.47 0.67
CA LEU A 72 5.52 2.84 1.98
C LEU A 72 4.04 3.17 1.94
N LEU A 73 3.57 3.80 0.86
CA LEU A 73 2.14 4.08 0.66
C LEU A 73 1.34 2.79 0.46
N ALA A 74 1.88 1.80 -0.26
CA ALA A 74 1.28 0.48 -0.38
C ALA A 74 1.24 -0.26 0.96
N GLN A 75 2.33 -0.24 1.74
CA GLN A 75 2.35 -0.78 3.10
C GLN A 75 1.38 -0.05 4.04
N ALA A 76 1.00 1.20 3.74
CA ALA A 76 -0.02 1.93 4.47
C ALA A 76 -1.46 1.64 3.97
N GLY A 77 -1.63 0.80 2.95
CA GLY A 77 -2.94 0.53 2.32
C GLY A 77 -3.47 1.71 1.49
N LEU A 78 -2.63 2.69 1.17
CA LEU A 78 -3.01 3.90 0.42
C LEU A 78 -2.88 3.74 -1.10
N ILE A 79 -2.14 2.72 -1.54
CA ILE A 79 -2.00 2.34 -2.95
C ILE A 79 -2.15 0.83 -3.03
N VAL A 80 -3.02 0.37 -3.93
CA VAL A 80 -3.06 -1.04 -4.31
C VAL A 80 -1.97 -1.25 -5.36
N GLN A 81 -1.01 -2.14 -5.09
CA GLN A 81 0.00 -2.45 -6.09
C GLN A 81 -0.69 -3.14 -7.28
N ALA A 82 -0.30 -2.81 -8.52
CA ALA A 82 -0.85 -3.45 -9.71
C ALA A 82 -0.71 -4.99 -9.69
N GLY A 83 0.26 -5.53 -8.92
CA GLY A 83 0.42 -6.95 -8.67
C GLY A 83 -0.55 -7.55 -7.63
N GLU A 84 -1.07 -6.77 -6.69
CA GLU A 84 -2.06 -7.25 -5.71
C GLU A 84 -3.45 -7.42 -6.34
N VAL A 85 -3.79 -6.61 -7.35
CA VAL A 85 -5.00 -6.82 -8.16
C VAL A 85 -4.93 -8.15 -8.91
N ALA A 86 -3.75 -8.52 -9.42
CA ALA A 86 -3.52 -9.82 -10.03
C ALA A 86 -3.61 -10.98 -9.01
N ALA A 87 -3.09 -10.80 -7.79
CA ALA A 87 -3.13 -11.83 -6.74
C ALA A 87 -4.51 -12.01 -6.09
N ALA A 88 -5.36 -10.99 -6.09
CA ALA A 88 -6.71 -11.04 -5.53
C ALA A 88 -7.75 -11.72 -6.46
N GLY A 89 -7.33 -12.21 -7.64
CA GLY A 89 -8.26 -12.77 -8.64
C GLY A 89 -9.23 -11.72 -9.23
N VAL A 90 -9.05 -10.44 -8.88
CA VAL A 90 -9.83 -9.34 -9.40
C VAL A 90 -9.11 -8.85 -10.64
N ASN A 91 -9.60 -9.26 -11.80
CA ASN A 91 -9.04 -8.76 -13.04
C ASN A 91 -9.30 -7.25 -13.15
N ALA A 92 -8.28 -6.43 -12.86
CA ALA A 92 -8.35 -4.97 -12.79
C ALA A 92 -8.90 -4.37 -14.10
N THR A 93 -8.55 -5.00 -15.22
CA THR A 93 -9.05 -4.64 -16.56
C THR A 93 -10.54 -4.89 -16.66
N GLU A 94 -11.05 -6.06 -16.25
CA GLU A 94 -12.49 -6.30 -16.21
C GLU A 94 -13.23 -5.33 -15.29
N LEU A 95 -12.65 -4.99 -14.13
CA LEU A 95 -13.27 -4.05 -13.20
C LEU A 95 -13.40 -2.66 -13.83
N THR A 96 -12.36 -2.21 -14.52
CA THR A 96 -12.36 -0.92 -15.24
C THR A 96 -13.42 -0.91 -16.36
N ILE A 97 -13.52 -2.00 -17.13
CA ILE A 97 -14.55 -2.15 -18.18
C ILE A 97 -15.97 -2.11 -17.57
N ARG A 98 -16.20 -2.80 -16.44
CA ARG A 98 -17.52 -2.81 -15.77
C ARG A 98 -17.93 -1.42 -15.28
N SER A 99 -16.99 -0.62 -14.81
CA SER A 99 -17.23 0.71 -14.25
C SER A 99 -17.29 1.85 -15.28
N ASP A 100 -17.01 1.59 -16.56
CA ASP A 100 -17.04 2.61 -17.61
C ASP A 100 -18.48 3.13 -17.86
N PRO A 101 -18.76 4.44 -17.66
CA PRO A 101 -20.10 5.00 -17.87
C PRO A 101 -20.46 5.19 -19.36
N SER A 102 -19.49 5.13 -20.27
CA SER A 102 -19.73 5.29 -21.71
C SER A 102 -20.24 4.02 -22.39
N LEU A 103 -20.15 2.87 -21.70
CA LEU A 103 -20.52 1.57 -22.22
C LEU A 103 -21.88 1.11 -21.69
N THR A 104 -22.69 0.57 -22.60
CA THR A 104 -23.89 -0.19 -22.23
C THR A 104 -23.51 -1.53 -21.59
N THR A 105 -24.44 -2.14 -20.85
CA THR A 105 -24.25 -3.47 -20.26
C THR A 105 -23.84 -4.51 -21.32
N ALA A 106 -24.47 -4.49 -22.49
CA ALA A 106 -24.13 -5.42 -23.58
C ALA A 106 -22.70 -5.22 -24.11
N GLN A 107 -22.25 -3.96 -24.25
CA GLN A 107 -20.89 -3.66 -24.69
C GLN A 107 -19.84 -4.07 -23.65
N LYS A 108 -20.15 -3.89 -22.35
CA LYS A 108 -19.29 -4.36 -21.25
C LYS A 108 -19.11 -5.88 -21.29
N GLU A 109 -20.19 -6.62 -21.41
CA GLU A 109 -20.15 -8.09 -21.50
C GLU A 109 -19.38 -8.56 -22.74
N ALA A 110 -19.58 -7.92 -23.91
CA ALA A 110 -18.85 -8.25 -25.12
C ALA A 110 -17.33 -8.03 -24.99
N LEU A 111 -16.92 -6.89 -24.44
CA LEU A 111 -15.50 -6.56 -24.22
C LEU A 111 -14.85 -7.51 -23.22
N ILE A 112 -15.54 -7.83 -22.12
CA ILE A 112 -15.04 -8.79 -21.12
C ILE A 112 -14.92 -10.18 -21.74
N GLY A 113 -15.87 -10.61 -22.57
CA GLY A 113 -15.81 -11.90 -23.27
C GLY A 113 -14.59 -12.03 -24.18
N VAL A 114 -14.34 -11.01 -25.01
CA VAL A 114 -13.16 -10.95 -25.89
C VAL A 114 -11.86 -10.92 -25.08
N TYR A 115 -11.82 -10.14 -24.01
CA TYR A 115 -10.67 -10.07 -23.13
C TYR A 115 -10.36 -11.44 -22.48
N ARG A 116 -11.38 -12.15 -22.01
CA ARG A 116 -11.23 -13.50 -21.44
C ARG A 116 -10.76 -14.52 -22.46
N SER A 117 -11.21 -14.46 -23.72
CA SER A 117 -10.77 -15.42 -24.74
C SER A 117 -9.27 -15.36 -24.98
N PHE A 118 -8.66 -14.17 -24.90
CA PHE A 118 -7.21 -14.00 -25.02
C PHE A 118 -6.41 -14.50 -23.81
N LEU A 119 -7.05 -14.73 -22.67
CA LEU A 119 -6.39 -15.27 -21.47
C LEU A 119 -6.46 -16.80 -21.37
N THR A 120 -7.36 -17.42 -22.12
CA THR A 120 -7.58 -18.88 -22.14
C THR A 120 -6.85 -19.60 -23.28
N GLU A 121 -6.27 -18.86 -24.24
CA GLU A 121 -5.38 -19.45 -25.25
C GLU A 121 -3.94 -19.48 -24.74
N ASP A 122 -3.64 -20.47 -23.89
CA ASP A 122 -2.31 -21.07 -23.65
C ASP A 122 -2.47 -22.49 -23.06
#